data_AF-C1E1K0-F1
#
_entry.id   AF-C1E1K0-F1
#
_cell.length_a   1.000
_cell.length_b   1.000
_cell.length_c   1.000
_cell.angle_alpha   90.00
_cell.angle_beta   90.00
_cell.angle_gamma   90.00
#
_symmetry.space_group_name_H-M   'P 1'
#
loop_
_entity.id
_entity.type
_entity.pdbx_description
1 polymer ?
#
loop_
_entity_poly.entity_id
_entity_poly.type
_entity_poly.pdbx_seq_one_letter_code
_entity_poly.pdbx_strand_id
1 'polypeptide(L)' 'MDAMGPVVVNEDGSLSRIANWPMLTDREKEVTQRRIAKRNKERLDRLREAAKENERA' A
#
# COMPACT_ATOMS: atom_id res chain seq x y z
N MET A 1 10.38 4.37 -19.09
CA MET A 1 9.75 4.86 -17.85
C MET A 1 9.23 3.62 -17.15
N ASP A 2 9.75 3.25 -15.97
CA ASP A 2 9.06 2.36 -15.00
C ASP A 2 9.97 2.08 -13.78
N ALA A 3 10.63 3.12 -13.24
CA ALA A 3 11.44 2.99 -12.02
C ALA A 3 10.61 3.21 -10.72
N MET A 4 9.28 3.32 -10.85
CA MET A 4 8.40 3.65 -9.74
C MET A 4 8.03 2.37 -8.98
N GLY A 5 8.34 2.35 -7.69
CA GLY A 5 7.99 1.24 -6.80
C GLY A 5 6.49 1.08 -6.56
N PRO A 6 6.10 0.05 -5.78
CA PRO A 6 4.71 -0.21 -5.47
C PRO A 6 4.07 0.97 -4.73
N VAL A 7 2.78 1.18 -4.99
CA VAL A 7 1.97 2.15 -4.23
C VAL A 7 1.69 1.58 -2.84
N VAL A 8 1.71 2.43 -1.84
CA VAL A 8 1.39 2.12 -0.45
C VAL A 8 0.08 2.81 -0.08
N VAL A 9 -0.88 2.06 0.42
CA VAL A 9 -2.10 2.60 1.03
C VAL A 9 -1.79 2.89 2.49
N ASN A 10 -2.04 4.11 2.94
CA ASN A 10 -1.88 4.50 4.35
C ASN A 10 -3.18 4.26 5.13
N GLU A 11 -3.11 4.37 6.45
CA GLU A 11 -4.25 4.09 7.33
C GLU A 11 -5.34 5.15 7.25
N ASP A 12 -4.98 6.37 6.88
CA ASP A 12 -5.88 7.49 6.59
C ASP A 12 -6.50 7.42 5.18
N GLY A 13 -6.15 6.40 4.38
CA GLY A 13 -6.59 6.24 2.99
C GLY A 13 -5.76 6.98 1.95
N SER A 14 -4.75 7.76 2.34
CA SER A 14 -3.84 8.41 1.40
C SER A 14 -2.91 7.41 0.70
N LEU A 15 -2.47 7.75 -0.52
CA LEU A 15 -1.55 6.93 -1.31
C LEU A 15 -0.14 7.51 -1.30
N SER A 16 0.84 6.66 -1.00
CA SER A 16 2.26 7.01 -0.98
C SER A 16 3.07 6.08 -1.89
N ARG A 17 4.33 6.45 -2.20
CA ARG A 17 5.30 5.58 -2.89
C ARG A 17 6.56 5.41 -2.05
N ILE A 18 7.25 4.30 -2.25
CA ILE A 18 8.52 4.03 -1.59
C ILE A 18 9.63 4.86 -2.26
N ALA A 19 10.07 5.93 -1.61
CA ALA A 19 11.04 6.88 -2.17
C ALA A 19 12.41 6.25 -2.49
N ASN A 20 12.89 5.33 -1.66
CA ASN A 20 14.16 4.63 -1.85
C ASN A 20 14.04 3.36 -2.70
N TRP A 21 12.92 3.14 -3.39
CA TRP A 21 12.70 1.94 -4.22
C TRP A 21 13.82 1.62 -5.22
N PRO A 22 14.38 2.62 -5.95
CA PRO A 22 15.48 2.35 -6.88
C PRO A 22 16.76 1.88 -6.20
N MET A 23 16.92 2.16 -4.91
CA MET A 23 18.10 1.79 -4.11
C MET A 23 18.00 0.39 -3.51
N LEU A 24 16.83 -0.25 -3.60
CA LEU A 24 16.64 -1.61 -3.11
C LEU A 24 17.22 -2.64 -4.09
N THR A 25 17.86 -3.67 -3.54
CA THR A 25 18.24 -4.88 -4.29
C THR A 25 17.02 -5.65 -4.76
N ASP A 26 17.16 -6.52 -5.76
CA ASP A 26 16.03 -7.29 -6.28
C ASP A 26 15.36 -8.17 -5.22
N ARG A 27 16.16 -8.73 -4.30
CA ARG A 27 15.65 -9.49 -3.15
C ARG A 27 14.84 -8.62 -2.20
N GLU A 28 15.30 -7.40 -1.91
CA GLU A 28 14.55 -6.46 -1.07
C GLU A 28 13.27 -5.98 -1.77
N LYS A 29 13.31 -5.77 -3.08
CA LYS A 29 12.13 -5.43 -3.90
C LYS A 29 11.09 -6.53 -3.85
N GLU A 30 11.47 -7.80 -3.98
CA GLU A 30 10.54 -8.93 -3.90
C GLU A 30 9.84 -8.99 -2.53
N VAL A 31 10.61 -8.94 -1.45
CA VAL A 31 10.08 -8.98 -0.08
C VAL A 31 9.19 -7.78 0.19
N THR A 32 9.61 -6.58 -0.24
CA THR A 32 8.85 -5.34 -0.08
C THR A 32 7.53 -5.41 -0.83
N GLN A 33 7.52 -5.84 -2.09
CA GLN A 33 6.28 -6.01 -2.87
C GLN A 33 5.30 -6.95 -2.18
N ARG A 34 5.75 -8.12 -1.73
CA ARG A 34 4.90 -9.09 -1.04
C ARG A 34 4.27 -8.50 0.23
N ARG A 35 5.05 -7.77 1.03
CA ARG A 35 4.59 -7.15 2.28
C ARG A 35 3.62 -6.00 2.02
N ILE A 36 3.92 -5.13 1.05
CA ILE A 36 3.06 -4.00 0.69
C ILE A 36 1.72 -4.49 0.13
N ALA A 37 1.72 -5.49 -0.75
CA ALA A 37 0.49 -6.06 -1.28
C ALA A 37 -0.44 -6.57 -0.17
N LYS A 38 0.10 -7.32 0.81
CA LYS A 38 -0.65 -7.81 1.97
C LYS A 38 -1.22 -6.65 2.80
N ARG A 39 -0.38 -5.66 3.16
CA ARG A 39 -0.79 -4.52 3.98
C ARG A 39 -1.82 -3.63 3.29
N ASN A 40 -1.66 -3.40 1.99
CA ASN A 40 -2.59 -2.59 1.21
C ASN A 40 -3.96 -3.25 1.16
N LYS A 41 -4.03 -4.57 0.99
CA LYS A 41 -5.30 -5.30 1.05
C LYS A 41 -5.98 -5.11 2.41
N GLU A 42 -5.25 -5.38 3.50
CA GLU A 42 -5.79 -5.23 4.87
C GLU A 42 -6.28 -3.81 5.16
N ARG A 43 -5.55 -2.78 4.71
CA ARG A 43 -5.94 -1.37 4.89
C ARG A 43 -7.15 -1.00 4.03
N LEU A 44 -7.18 -1.43 2.77
CA LEU A 44 -8.31 -1.15 1.88
C LEU A 44 -9.59 -1.82 2.39
N ASP A 45 -9.50 -3.04 2.89
CA ASP A 45 -10.63 -3.74 3.50
C ASP A 45 -11.14 -2.97 4.73
N ARG A 46 -10.24 -2.49 5.61
CA ARG A 46 -10.63 -1.63 6.76
C ARG A 46 -11.30 -0.32 6.33
N LEU A 47 -10.74 0.37 5.34
CA LEU A 47 -11.29 1.63 4.84
C LEU A 47 -12.67 1.44 4.22
N ARG A 48 -12.89 0.31 3.51
CA ARG A 48 -14.19 -0.03 2.95
C ARG A 48 -15.23 -0.33 4.03
N GLU A 49 -14.86 -1.06 5.07
CA GLU A 49 -15.78 -1.32 6.18
C GLU A 49 -16.12 -0.03 6.94
N ALA A 50 -15.12 0.83 7.21
CA ALA A 50 -15.36 2.14 7.82
C ALA A 50 -16.27 3.04 6.96
N ALA A 51 -16.09 3.04 5.63
CA ALA A 51 -16.96 3.79 4.73
C ALA A 51 -18.42 3.29 4.80
N LYS A 52 -18.63 1.97 4.80
CA LYS A 52 -19.97 1.37 4.93
C LYS A 52 -20.61 1.67 6.28
N GLU A 53 -19.84 1.70 7.36
CA GLU A 53 -20.35 2.06 8.68
C GLU A 53 -20.81 3.53 8.71
N ASN A 54 -20.01 4.43 8.14
CA ASN A 54 -20.35 5.86 8.04
C ASN A 54 -21.59 6.11 7.14
N GLU A 55 -21.81 5.30 6.10
CA GLU A 55 -23.03 5.38 5.27
C GLU A 55 -24.30 4.85 5.97
N ARG A 56 -24.14 4.06 7.04
CA ARG A 56 -25.25 3.46 7.81
C ARG A 56 -25.64 4.26 9.05
N ALA A 57 -24.81 5.22 9.45
CA ALA A 57 -25.02 6.11 10.60
C ALA A 57 -25.80 7.37 10.19
#